data_AF-A0A969HHI0-F1
#
_entry.id   AF-A0A969HHI0-F1
#
_cell.length_a   1.000
_cell.length_b   1.000
_cell.length_c   1.000
_cell.angle_alpha   90.00
_cell.angle_beta   90.00
_cell.angle_gamma   90.00
#
_symmetry.space_group_name_H-M   'P 1'
#
loop_
_entity.id
_entity.type
_entity.pdbx_description
1 polymer ?
#
loop_
_entity_poly.entity_id
_entity_poly.type
_entity_poly.pdbx_seq_one_letter_code
_entity_poly.pdbx_strand_id
1 'polypeptide(L)'
;MLVFDHIQQVYRDFINELETLFKEAGLAEVEDLTDEELDVLWEFVIAEYFAGYDNVLPGYRDQDVKDILRYYAQKDVFPTFLKFEDREKCDLAKEARYIFEHLRVKDKPEYIESLWNDENGFWRVLFGYRKDYFIRQLSIEEEKLWGPKPEERKEIQIKFDEVDIARLPLSEIIKTHRAYWRNLHDGVFAKHTNLSGSVTCACCGLQSKYKIHFQIDHIVPLSKGGLSKIDNLQILCRTCNAIKSDQTINFQGHEFQDYKTSSSSEFLDFAPPQDEKVRDNKEWERYLRRRINFFYQCSAVDSININLEKWHVLLYPANNPHWLRPHLENLVRQIREAGFHTLTAIKINSSDYQLGPEYSIPHSPTAVSNSAALSINQFPPQAKTSAIVESKIIKKELEFIPDGTLCHFRYKGKLHEGKISKGQLVVPRKGQFSSFSTASKAIVGYSRNGWLDWQLQLPGTNTWIKADDWRKNAEVISNDSNQN
;
A
#
# COMPACT_ATOMS: atom_id res chain seq x y z
N MET A 1 -12.37 5.11 29.95
CA MET A 1 -11.98 3.89 29.21
C MET A 1 -11.27 2.93 30.16
N LEU A 2 -11.58 1.63 30.07
CA LEU A 2 -10.89 0.57 30.81
C LEU A 2 -9.89 -0.10 29.85
N VAL A 3 -8.61 -0.16 30.23
CA VAL A 3 -7.53 -0.63 29.35
C VAL A 3 -6.84 -1.83 30.00
N PHE A 4 -6.78 -2.94 29.27
CA PHE A 4 -6.16 -4.18 29.76
C PHE A 4 -4.65 -4.19 29.50
N ASP A 5 -3.88 -4.85 30.37
CA ASP A 5 -2.40 -4.84 30.30
C ASP A 5 -1.85 -5.24 28.92
N HIS A 6 -2.48 -6.22 28.26
CA HIS A 6 -2.04 -6.73 26.96
C HIS A 6 -2.33 -5.79 25.78
N ILE A 7 -3.23 -4.79 25.94
CA ILE A 7 -3.48 -3.73 24.94
C ILE A 7 -3.00 -2.35 25.42
N GLN A 8 -2.46 -2.27 26.63
CA GLN A 8 -2.07 -1.01 27.26
C GLN A 8 -0.99 -0.27 26.47
N GLN A 9 -0.03 -1.01 25.89
CA GLN A 9 1.02 -0.41 25.08
C GLN A 9 0.48 0.17 23.78
N VAL A 10 -0.51 -0.49 23.15
CA VAL A 10 -1.15 -0.02 21.92
C VAL A 10 -1.80 1.34 22.12
N TYR A 11 -2.56 1.49 23.21
CA TYR A 11 -3.15 2.78 23.54
C TYR A 11 -2.11 3.84 23.89
N ARG A 12 -0.97 3.47 24.51
CA ARG A 12 0.12 4.42 24.79
C ARG A 12 0.74 4.93 23.50
N ASP A 13 1.06 4.03 22.58
CA ASP A 13 1.67 4.37 21.30
C ASP A 13 0.72 5.27 20.48
N PHE A 14 -0.55 4.91 20.40
CA PHE A 14 -1.59 5.74 19.78
C PHE A 14 -1.69 7.15 20.41
N ILE A 15 -1.82 7.25 21.74
CA ILE A 15 -2.00 8.55 22.43
C ILE A 15 -0.78 9.44 22.24
N ASN A 16 0.43 8.88 22.26
CA ASN A 16 1.66 9.64 22.07
C ASN A 16 1.81 10.23 20.66
N GLU A 17 1.07 9.72 19.67
CA GLU A 17 1.13 10.16 18.27
C GLU A 17 -0.06 11.03 17.83
N LEU A 18 -1.01 11.33 18.74
CA LEU A 18 -2.21 12.13 18.46
C LEU A 18 -1.89 13.50 17.83
N GLU A 19 -0.90 14.23 18.34
CA GLU A 19 -0.51 15.54 17.80
C GLU A 19 -0.07 15.44 16.34
N THR A 20 0.71 14.41 15.99
CA THR A 20 1.20 14.18 14.62
C THR A 20 0.06 13.79 13.70
N LEU A 21 -0.81 12.90 14.17
CA LEU A 21 -1.98 12.41 13.45
C LEU A 21 -2.92 13.57 13.05
N PHE A 22 -3.16 14.51 13.96
CA PHE A 22 -3.97 15.71 13.68
C PHE A 22 -3.26 16.67 12.71
N LYS A 23 -1.94 16.85 12.82
CA LYS A 23 -1.16 17.68 11.87
C LYS A 23 -1.20 17.13 10.45
N GLU A 24 -1.01 15.83 10.26
CA GLU A 24 -1.00 15.19 8.93
C GLU A 24 -2.39 15.15 8.29
N ALA A 25 -3.44 15.00 9.10
CA ALA A 25 -4.82 15.11 8.64
C ALA A 25 -5.23 16.56 8.30
N GLY A 26 -4.40 17.56 8.64
CA GLY A 26 -4.74 18.97 8.46
C GLY A 26 -5.78 19.48 9.47
N LEU A 27 -5.91 18.81 10.62
CA LEU A 27 -6.94 19.04 11.64
C LEU A 27 -6.38 19.62 12.95
N ALA A 28 -5.12 20.08 12.97
CA ALA A 28 -4.44 20.53 14.19
C ALA A 28 -5.13 21.69 14.94
N GLU A 29 -5.92 22.51 14.24
CA GLU A 29 -6.62 23.68 14.81
C GLU A 29 -8.15 23.44 14.92
N VAL A 30 -8.61 22.19 14.75
CA VAL A 30 -10.04 21.84 14.73
C VAL A 30 -10.50 21.48 16.14
N GLU A 31 -11.38 22.32 16.70
CA GLU A 31 -11.93 22.13 18.06
C GLU A 31 -13.04 21.07 18.12
N ASP A 32 -13.82 20.89 17.04
CA ASP A 32 -14.89 19.90 16.96
C ASP A 32 -14.79 19.13 15.62
N LEU A 33 -14.61 17.81 15.72
CA LEU A 33 -14.56 16.93 14.56
C LEU A 33 -15.98 16.67 14.03
N THR A 34 -16.15 16.80 12.70
CA THR A 34 -17.32 16.24 12.02
C THR A 34 -17.31 14.71 12.09
N ASP A 35 -18.47 14.07 11.88
CA ASP A 35 -18.55 12.61 11.86
C ASP A 35 -17.69 12.01 10.74
N GLU A 36 -17.59 12.69 9.58
CA GLU A 36 -16.71 12.28 8.48
C GLU A 36 -15.22 12.36 8.84
N GLU A 37 -14.76 13.45 9.48
CA GLU A 37 -13.36 13.60 9.90
C GLU A 37 -12.99 12.59 10.99
N LEU A 38 -13.90 12.37 11.95
CA LEU A 38 -13.72 11.40 13.00
C LEU A 38 -13.62 9.97 12.47
N ASP A 39 -14.46 9.60 11.50
CA ASP A 39 -14.43 8.26 10.91
C ASP A 39 -13.13 8.03 10.12
N VAL A 40 -12.64 9.03 9.39
CA VAL A 40 -11.35 8.94 8.67
C VAL A 40 -10.18 8.76 9.65
N LEU A 41 -10.14 9.56 10.72
CA LEU A 41 -9.10 9.42 11.75
C LEU A 41 -9.20 8.06 12.45
N TRP A 42 -10.41 7.63 12.79
CA TRP A 42 -10.63 6.34 13.43
C TRP A 42 -10.18 5.17 12.54
N GLU A 43 -10.57 5.12 11.26
CA GLU A 43 -10.16 4.06 10.33
C GLU A 43 -8.62 3.97 10.24
N PHE A 44 -7.95 5.12 10.18
CA PHE A 44 -6.49 5.19 10.17
C PHE A 44 -5.89 4.65 11.48
N VAL A 45 -6.39 5.11 12.63
CA VAL A 45 -5.91 4.68 13.95
C VAL A 45 -6.07 3.17 14.13
N ILE A 46 -7.21 2.62 13.71
CA ILE A 46 -7.44 1.18 13.79
C ILE A 46 -6.45 0.42 12.91
N ALA A 47 -6.26 0.84 11.66
CA ALA A 47 -5.34 0.18 10.74
C ALA A 47 -3.88 0.21 11.20
N GLU A 48 -3.44 1.30 11.82
CA GLU A 48 -2.03 1.50 12.19
C GLU A 48 -1.70 0.92 13.57
N TYR A 49 -2.50 1.22 14.59
CA TYR A 49 -2.19 0.84 15.98
C TYR A 49 -2.92 -0.43 16.42
N PHE A 50 -4.21 -0.56 16.07
CA PHE A 50 -5.06 -1.63 16.59
C PHE A 50 -5.19 -2.85 15.67
N ALA A 51 -4.52 -2.84 14.51
CA ALA A 51 -4.58 -3.95 13.56
C ALA A 51 -4.11 -5.27 14.18
N GLY A 52 -5.03 -6.25 14.21
CA GLY A 52 -4.82 -7.57 14.79
C GLY A 52 -5.24 -7.71 16.26
N TYR A 53 -5.81 -6.65 16.87
CA TYR A 53 -6.43 -6.72 18.19
C TYR A 53 -7.95 -6.95 18.13
N ASP A 54 -8.54 -7.02 16.94
CA ASP A 54 -9.99 -7.18 16.70
C ASP A 54 -10.56 -8.51 17.25
N ASN A 55 -9.70 -9.53 17.35
CA ASN A 55 -10.06 -10.88 17.80
C ASN A 55 -9.48 -11.22 19.18
N VAL A 56 -8.85 -10.26 19.86
CA VAL A 56 -8.29 -10.45 21.21
C VAL A 56 -9.37 -10.13 22.23
N LEU A 57 -9.55 -11.01 23.22
CA LEU A 57 -10.53 -10.82 24.28
C LEU A 57 -9.82 -10.71 25.64
N PRO A 58 -10.06 -9.64 26.42
CA PRO A 58 -10.83 -8.44 26.07
C PRO A 58 -10.03 -7.40 25.26
N GLY A 59 -10.53 -7.04 24.07
CA GLY A 59 -9.87 -6.13 23.12
C GLY A 59 -10.23 -4.65 23.32
N TYR A 60 -9.98 -3.83 22.29
CA TYR A 60 -10.33 -2.42 22.27
C TYR A 60 -11.80 -2.20 21.83
N ARG A 61 -12.34 -1.00 22.06
CA ARG A 61 -13.66 -0.59 21.56
C ARG A 61 -13.53 0.63 20.65
N ASP A 62 -14.22 0.60 19.52
CA ASP A 62 -14.24 1.70 18.56
C ASP A 62 -14.64 3.03 19.20
N GLN A 63 -15.65 2.99 20.08
CA GLN A 63 -16.12 4.19 20.76
C GLN A 63 -15.06 4.79 21.66
N ASP A 64 -14.24 3.97 22.34
CA ASP A 64 -13.18 4.49 23.20
C ASP A 64 -12.10 5.21 22.38
N VAL A 65 -11.76 4.69 21.19
CA VAL A 65 -10.84 5.33 20.26
C VAL A 65 -11.42 6.65 19.73
N LYS A 66 -12.69 6.65 19.33
CA LYS A 66 -13.40 7.86 18.86
C LYS A 66 -13.52 8.93 19.94
N ASP A 67 -13.76 8.53 21.19
CA ASP A 67 -13.85 9.43 22.33
C ASP A 67 -12.49 10.06 22.65
N ILE A 68 -11.39 9.32 22.52
CA ILE A 68 -10.02 9.87 22.65
C ILE A 68 -9.75 10.92 21.58
N LEU A 69 -10.10 10.65 20.32
CA LEU A 69 -9.91 11.59 19.22
C LEU A 69 -10.70 12.89 19.43
N ARG A 70 -11.99 12.78 19.82
CA ARG A 70 -12.83 13.94 20.15
C ARG A 70 -12.29 14.71 21.36
N TYR A 71 -11.88 13.99 22.41
CA TYR A 71 -11.34 14.61 23.61
C TYR A 71 -10.07 15.40 23.31
N TYR A 72 -9.16 14.85 22.51
CA TYR A 72 -7.94 15.55 22.09
C TYR A 72 -8.27 16.78 21.24
N ALA A 73 -9.15 16.67 20.25
CA ALA A 73 -9.60 17.82 19.44
C ALA A 73 -10.15 18.98 20.29
N GLN A 74 -10.97 18.66 21.30
CA GLN A 74 -11.66 19.67 22.12
C GLN A 74 -10.79 20.28 23.23
N LYS A 75 -9.76 19.56 23.69
CA LYS A 75 -9.01 19.93 24.90
C LYS A 75 -7.53 20.17 24.66
N ASP A 76 -6.99 19.71 23.53
CA ASP A 76 -5.56 19.68 23.22
C ASP A 76 -4.71 19.13 24.38
N VAL A 77 -5.24 18.11 25.05
CA VAL A 77 -4.61 17.44 26.20
C VAL A 77 -4.63 15.93 25.97
N PHE A 78 -3.49 15.28 26.18
CA PHE A 78 -3.38 13.83 26.13
C PHE A 78 -4.18 13.18 27.28
N PRO A 79 -5.08 12.22 26.98
CA PRO A 79 -5.78 11.51 28.03
C PRO A 79 -4.81 10.66 28.86
N THR A 80 -4.83 10.84 30.18
CA THR A 80 -3.99 10.07 31.11
C THR A 80 -4.62 8.72 31.44
N PHE A 81 -3.82 7.65 31.42
CA PHE A 81 -4.25 6.36 31.95
C PHE A 81 -4.37 6.42 33.47
N LEU A 82 -5.56 6.19 33.99
CA LEU A 82 -5.76 5.90 35.40
C LEU A 82 -5.49 4.41 35.65
N LYS A 83 -4.54 4.10 36.52
CA LYS A 83 -4.32 2.73 36.98
C LYS A 83 -5.49 2.31 37.86
N PHE A 84 -6.06 1.14 37.57
CA PHE A 84 -7.16 0.55 38.33
C PHE A 84 -6.61 -0.10 39.61
N GLU A 85 -6.50 0.66 40.70
CA GLU A 85 -5.99 0.16 41.99
C GLU A 85 -7.00 -0.71 42.77
N ASP A 86 -8.15 -1.02 42.17
CA ASP A 86 -9.27 -1.72 42.82
C ASP A 86 -9.75 -2.98 42.08
N ARG A 87 -8.98 -3.52 41.12
CA ARG A 87 -9.35 -4.73 40.35
C ARG A 87 -9.69 -5.93 41.25
N GLU A 88 -9.02 -6.04 42.40
CA GLU A 88 -9.24 -7.10 43.39
C GLU A 88 -10.65 -7.09 44.01
N LYS A 89 -11.37 -5.97 43.90
CA LYS A 89 -12.77 -5.85 44.36
C LYS A 89 -13.77 -6.56 43.43
N CYS A 90 -13.38 -6.93 42.21
CA CYS A 90 -14.25 -7.60 41.22
C CYS A 90 -13.68 -8.96 40.78
N ASP A 91 -13.82 -9.97 41.64
CA ASP A 91 -13.43 -11.36 41.36
C ASP A 91 -14.66 -12.23 41.06
N LEU A 92 -14.90 -12.51 39.77
CA LEU A 92 -16.02 -13.35 39.33
C LEU A 92 -15.99 -14.75 39.95
N ALA A 93 -14.80 -15.33 40.13
CA ALA A 93 -14.66 -16.68 40.66
C ALA A 93 -15.00 -16.72 42.16
N LYS A 94 -14.68 -15.65 42.89
CA LYS A 94 -15.10 -15.49 44.29
C LYS A 94 -16.62 -15.37 44.41
N GLU A 95 -17.25 -14.55 43.58
CA GLU A 95 -18.71 -14.38 43.59
C GLU A 95 -19.44 -15.66 43.15
N ALA A 96 -18.93 -16.34 42.13
CA ALA A 96 -19.44 -17.65 41.69
C ALA A 96 -19.38 -18.70 42.80
N ARG A 97 -18.26 -18.76 43.54
CA ARG A 97 -18.13 -19.65 44.73
C ARG A 97 -19.14 -19.30 45.81
N TYR A 98 -19.32 -18.01 46.12
CA TYR A 98 -20.31 -17.58 47.11
C TYR A 98 -21.74 -17.98 46.71
N ILE A 99 -22.12 -17.76 45.46
CA ILE A 99 -23.42 -18.16 44.92
C ILE A 99 -23.60 -19.68 45.04
N PHE A 100 -22.59 -20.45 44.64
CA PHE A 100 -22.64 -21.91 44.66
C PHE A 100 -22.75 -22.49 46.09
N GLU A 101 -22.00 -21.94 47.03
CA GLU A 101 -21.89 -22.48 48.40
C GLU A 101 -23.00 -21.98 49.35
N HIS A 102 -23.49 -20.75 49.16
CA HIS A 102 -24.29 -20.06 50.18
C HIS A 102 -25.69 -19.63 49.72
N LEU A 103 -25.96 -19.57 48.40
CA LEU A 103 -27.25 -19.10 47.90
C LEU A 103 -28.13 -20.25 47.38
N ARG A 104 -29.44 -20.12 47.61
CA ARG A 104 -30.43 -21.02 46.98
C ARG A 104 -30.73 -20.50 45.59
N VAL A 105 -31.13 -21.41 44.69
CA VAL A 105 -31.46 -21.10 43.29
C VAL A 105 -32.43 -19.92 43.15
N LYS A 106 -33.42 -19.83 44.03
CA LYS A 106 -34.43 -18.75 44.02
C LYS A 106 -33.90 -17.37 44.43
N ASP A 107 -32.82 -17.31 45.20
CA ASP A 107 -32.25 -16.07 45.76
C ASP A 107 -31.13 -15.51 44.84
N LYS A 108 -30.66 -16.32 43.88
CA LYS A 108 -29.60 -15.98 42.92
C LYS A 108 -29.93 -14.76 42.03
N PRO A 109 -31.13 -14.62 41.45
CA PRO A 109 -31.43 -13.45 40.61
C PRO A 109 -31.30 -12.13 41.35
N GLU A 110 -31.76 -12.08 42.61
CA GLU A 110 -31.69 -10.89 43.46
C GLU A 110 -30.24 -10.55 43.82
N TYR A 111 -29.42 -11.55 44.13
CA TYR A 111 -28.00 -11.35 44.38
C TYR A 111 -27.25 -10.83 43.15
N ILE A 112 -27.47 -11.44 41.98
CA ILE A 112 -26.88 -10.97 40.71
C ILE A 112 -27.32 -9.54 40.39
N GLU A 113 -28.58 -9.20 40.68
CA GLU A 113 -29.10 -7.84 40.51
C GLU A 113 -28.38 -6.86 41.43
N SER A 114 -28.15 -7.24 42.70
CA SER A 114 -27.40 -6.42 43.66
C SER A 114 -25.96 -6.20 43.23
N LEU A 115 -25.26 -7.25 42.77
CA LEU A 115 -23.89 -7.12 42.22
C LEU A 115 -23.87 -6.22 40.98
N TRP A 116 -24.81 -6.39 40.06
CA TRP A 116 -24.86 -5.59 38.85
C TRP A 116 -25.23 -4.12 39.12
N ASN A 117 -26.01 -3.85 40.16
CA ASN A 117 -26.50 -2.51 40.49
C ASN A 117 -25.74 -1.82 41.63
N ASP A 118 -24.71 -2.45 42.17
CA ASP A 118 -23.84 -1.84 43.18
C ASP A 118 -23.20 -0.57 42.61
N GLU A 119 -23.61 0.59 43.14
CA GLU A 119 -23.11 1.91 42.74
C GLU A 119 -21.62 2.09 43.09
N ASN A 120 -21.13 1.33 44.07
CA ASN A 120 -19.70 1.26 44.42
C ASN A 120 -18.98 0.10 43.74
N GLY A 121 -19.71 -0.71 42.96
CA GLY A 121 -19.19 -1.89 42.26
C GLY A 121 -18.74 -1.57 40.84
N PHE A 122 -17.63 -2.18 40.41
CA PHE A 122 -17.09 -1.96 39.06
C PHE A 122 -17.66 -2.92 38.00
N TRP A 123 -18.65 -3.75 38.35
CA TRP A 123 -19.21 -4.78 37.48
C TRP A 123 -19.78 -4.23 36.17
N ARG A 124 -20.55 -3.12 36.23
CA ARG A 124 -21.10 -2.50 35.01
C ARG A 124 -20.01 -2.00 34.07
N VAL A 125 -18.97 -1.37 34.63
CA VAL A 125 -17.87 -0.82 33.85
C VAL A 125 -17.01 -1.94 33.26
N LEU A 126 -16.67 -2.95 34.05
CA LEU A 126 -15.82 -4.09 33.66
C LEU A 126 -16.43 -4.91 32.52
N PHE A 127 -17.75 -5.09 32.53
CA PHE A 127 -18.48 -5.84 31.51
C PHE A 127 -19.13 -4.92 30.45
N GLY A 128 -18.69 -3.66 30.33
CA GLY A 128 -19.13 -2.75 29.27
C GLY A 128 -20.63 -2.50 29.25
N TYR A 129 -21.26 -2.44 30.42
CA TYR A 129 -22.71 -2.31 30.65
C TYR A 129 -23.55 -3.43 30.01
N ARG A 130 -22.93 -4.54 29.59
CA ARG A 130 -23.58 -5.73 29.03
C ARG A 130 -23.89 -6.74 30.12
N LYS A 131 -25.06 -6.60 30.75
CA LYS A 131 -25.50 -7.46 31.86
C LYS A 131 -25.61 -8.94 31.47
N ASP A 132 -26.06 -9.21 30.25
CA ASP A 132 -26.15 -10.55 29.68
C ASP A 132 -24.79 -11.25 29.64
N TYR A 133 -23.76 -10.52 29.23
CA TYR A 133 -22.39 -11.03 29.17
C TYR A 133 -21.81 -11.27 30.56
N PHE A 134 -22.04 -10.36 31.51
CA PHE A 134 -21.68 -10.54 32.92
C PHE A 134 -22.31 -11.82 33.50
N ILE A 135 -23.63 -12.01 33.34
CA ILE A 135 -24.34 -13.20 33.83
C ILE A 135 -23.80 -14.47 33.18
N ARG A 136 -23.50 -14.43 31.87
CA ARG A 136 -22.93 -15.57 31.16
C ARG A 136 -21.55 -15.95 31.69
N GLN A 137 -20.68 -14.97 31.93
CA GLN A 137 -19.34 -15.22 32.47
C GLN A 137 -19.39 -15.75 33.91
N LEU A 138 -20.25 -15.18 34.76
CA LEU A 138 -20.48 -15.66 36.12
C LEU A 138 -20.98 -17.11 36.13
N SER A 139 -21.90 -17.46 35.22
CA SER A 139 -22.42 -18.82 35.08
C SER A 139 -21.33 -19.82 34.66
N ILE A 140 -20.41 -19.42 33.78
CA ILE A 140 -19.26 -20.25 33.38
C ILE A 140 -18.35 -20.52 34.59
N GLU A 141 -18.10 -19.51 35.43
CA GLU A 141 -17.31 -19.71 36.66
C GLU A 141 -18.00 -20.63 37.66
N GLU A 142 -19.33 -20.57 37.80
CA GLU A 142 -20.10 -21.53 38.62
C GLU A 142 -20.05 -22.95 38.03
N GLU A 143 -20.20 -23.10 36.71
CA GLU A 143 -20.10 -24.39 36.02
C GLU A 143 -18.75 -25.07 36.23
N LYS A 144 -17.66 -24.33 36.42
CA LYS A 144 -16.35 -24.91 36.77
C LYS A 144 -16.33 -25.62 38.13
N LEU A 145 -17.24 -25.28 39.05
CA LEU A 145 -17.29 -25.84 40.40
C LEU A 145 -17.97 -27.21 40.46
N TRP A 146 -18.98 -27.44 39.61
CA TRP A 146 -19.81 -28.66 39.65
C TRP A 146 -19.91 -29.42 38.31
N GLY A 147 -19.59 -28.76 37.20
CA GLY A 147 -19.64 -29.33 35.87
C GLY A 147 -18.57 -30.40 35.65
N PRO A 148 -18.66 -31.15 34.53
CA PRO A 148 -17.61 -32.07 34.15
C PRO A 148 -16.31 -31.28 34.03
N LYS A 149 -15.35 -31.58 34.91
CA LYS A 149 -13.97 -31.14 34.67
C LYS A 149 -13.60 -31.68 33.30
N PRO A 150 -12.92 -30.90 32.44
CA PRO A 150 -12.41 -31.44 31.21
C PRO A 150 -11.55 -32.65 31.60
N GLU A 151 -12.05 -33.87 31.41
CA GLU A 151 -11.20 -35.03 31.25
C GLU A 151 -10.18 -34.59 30.22
N GLU A 152 -8.88 -34.67 30.55
CA GLU A 152 -7.76 -34.23 29.72
C GLU A 152 -8.17 -34.46 28.26
N ARG A 153 -8.59 -33.38 27.58
CA ARG A 153 -9.12 -33.52 26.22
C ARG A 153 -7.96 -34.14 25.49
N LYS A 154 -8.08 -35.40 25.05
CA LYS A 154 -7.05 -36.03 24.24
C LYS A 154 -6.86 -35.10 23.07
N GLU A 155 -5.78 -34.34 23.10
CA GLU A 155 -5.46 -33.38 22.07
C GLU A 155 -5.45 -34.18 20.78
N ILE A 156 -6.41 -33.91 19.90
CA ILE A 156 -6.33 -34.40 18.55
C ILE A 156 -5.10 -33.68 18.00
N GLN A 157 -3.96 -34.40 17.94
CA GLN A 157 -2.77 -33.91 17.28
C GLN A 157 -3.08 -33.82 15.79
N ILE A 158 -3.65 -32.69 15.38
CA ILE A 158 -3.75 -32.32 13.98
C ILE A 158 -2.31 -32.04 13.54
N LYS A 159 -1.69 -33.00 12.86
CA LYS A 159 -0.44 -32.78 12.15
C LYS A 159 -0.78 -31.93 10.92
N PHE A 160 -0.65 -30.62 11.07
CA PHE A 160 -0.56 -29.73 9.91
C PHE A 160 0.78 -29.99 9.24
N ASP A 161 0.80 -30.02 7.91
CA ASP A 161 2.07 -30.00 7.17
C ASP A 161 2.86 -28.76 7.60
N GLU A 162 4.17 -28.90 7.81
CA GLU A 162 5.04 -27.78 8.13
C GLU A 162 5.04 -26.80 6.94
N VAL A 163 4.31 -25.70 7.07
CA VAL A 163 4.32 -24.64 6.08
C VAL A 163 5.65 -23.92 6.17
N ASP A 164 6.45 -24.00 5.11
CA ASP A 164 7.67 -23.18 4.99
C ASP A 164 7.28 -21.71 4.91
N ILE A 165 7.37 -21.01 6.05
CA ILE A 165 6.99 -19.60 6.22
C ILE A 165 7.70 -18.72 5.18
N ALA A 166 8.93 -19.08 4.77
CA ALA A 166 9.69 -18.30 3.81
C ALA A 166 9.10 -18.33 2.39
N ARG A 167 8.19 -19.26 2.07
CA ARG A 167 7.47 -19.32 0.79
C ARG A 167 6.15 -18.57 0.81
N LEU A 168 5.76 -18.01 1.94
CA LEU A 168 4.53 -17.25 2.05
C LEU A 168 4.71 -15.82 1.52
N PRO A 169 3.68 -15.23 0.89
CA PRO A 169 3.62 -13.80 0.63
C PRO A 169 3.79 -12.99 1.91
N LEU A 170 4.45 -11.83 1.85
CA LEU A 170 4.61 -10.97 3.04
C LEU A 170 3.26 -10.61 3.68
N SER A 171 2.21 -10.41 2.88
CA SER A 171 0.84 -10.18 3.35
C SER A 171 0.27 -11.32 4.18
N GLU A 172 0.64 -12.57 3.86
CA GLU A 172 0.22 -13.74 4.61
C GLU A 172 1.06 -13.92 5.87
N ILE A 173 2.37 -13.70 5.79
CA ILE A 173 3.28 -13.72 6.95
C ILE A 173 2.85 -12.69 7.99
N ILE A 174 2.45 -11.48 7.56
CA ILE A 174 1.93 -10.43 8.46
C ILE A 174 0.74 -10.94 9.28
N LYS A 175 -0.18 -11.68 8.63
CA LYS A 175 -1.41 -12.19 9.25
C LYS A 175 -1.16 -13.39 10.15
N THR A 176 -0.30 -14.31 9.72
CA THR A 176 -0.18 -15.64 10.32
C THR A 176 1.05 -15.80 11.22
N HIS A 177 2.13 -15.04 10.97
CA HIS A 177 3.44 -15.22 11.62
C HIS A 177 4.07 -13.86 11.99
N ARG A 178 3.38 -13.08 12.84
CA ARG A 178 3.75 -11.68 13.16
C ARG A 178 5.16 -11.50 13.73
N ALA A 179 5.63 -12.42 14.58
CA ALA A 179 6.99 -12.36 15.12
C ALA A 179 8.05 -12.51 14.02
N TYR A 180 7.83 -13.44 13.08
CA TYR A 180 8.71 -13.62 11.93
C TYR A 180 8.68 -12.39 11.01
N TRP A 181 7.48 -11.84 10.73
CA TRP A 181 7.34 -10.59 9.99
C TRP A 181 8.13 -9.44 10.65
N ARG A 182 8.00 -9.24 11.97
CA ARG A 182 8.73 -8.18 12.68
C ARG A 182 10.24 -8.32 12.52
N ASN A 183 10.77 -9.54 12.65
CA ASN A 183 12.19 -9.81 12.44
C ASN A 183 12.64 -9.49 11.00
N LEU A 184 11.86 -9.90 9.99
CA LEU A 184 12.14 -9.55 8.59
C LEU A 184 12.09 -8.03 8.37
N HIS A 185 11.01 -7.41 8.83
CA HIS A 185 10.76 -5.99 8.66
C HIS A 185 11.88 -5.15 9.27
N ASP A 186 12.18 -5.37 10.55
CA ASP A 186 13.18 -4.59 11.28
C ASP A 186 14.59 -4.88 10.75
N GLY A 187 14.89 -6.13 10.40
CA GLY A 187 16.18 -6.49 9.79
C GLY A 187 16.42 -5.81 8.44
N VAL A 188 15.42 -5.82 7.56
CA VAL A 188 15.53 -5.21 6.22
C VAL A 188 15.61 -3.68 6.32
N PHE A 189 14.80 -3.06 7.18
CA PHE A 189 14.88 -1.60 7.39
C PHE A 189 16.21 -1.19 8.05
N ALA A 190 16.69 -1.92 9.05
CA ALA A 190 17.97 -1.63 9.69
C ALA A 190 19.12 -1.63 8.67
N LYS A 191 19.14 -2.60 7.74
CA LYS A 191 20.13 -2.68 6.66
C LYS A 191 20.14 -1.45 5.73
N HIS A 192 19.01 -0.77 5.59
CA HIS A 192 18.84 0.37 4.68
C HIS A 192 18.73 1.72 5.41
N THR A 193 18.92 1.73 6.74
CA THR A 193 18.87 2.94 7.56
C THR A 193 20.28 3.42 7.81
N ASN A 194 20.55 4.69 7.51
CA ASN A 194 21.85 5.29 7.79
C ASN A 194 21.98 5.70 9.27
N LEU A 195 23.18 6.16 9.67
CA LEU A 195 23.46 6.60 11.04
C LEU A 195 22.57 7.75 11.53
N SER A 196 21.97 8.54 10.63
CA SER A 196 21.07 9.64 10.97
C SER A 196 19.60 9.22 11.10
N GLY A 197 19.31 7.91 10.97
CA GLY A 197 17.97 7.35 11.07
C GLY A 197 17.12 7.50 9.79
N SER A 198 17.72 7.92 8.67
CA SER A 198 17.04 8.00 7.39
C SER A 198 17.17 6.69 6.61
N VAL A 199 16.04 6.14 6.20
CA VAL A 199 15.95 4.99 5.31
C VAL A 199 16.25 5.43 3.88
N THR A 200 17.00 4.61 3.13
CA THR A 200 17.39 4.90 1.74
C THR A 200 16.82 3.85 0.79
N CYS A 201 16.18 4.29 -0.29
CA CYS A 201 15.76 3.42 -1.40
C CYS A 201 17.00 2.89 -2.14
N ALA A 202 17.13 1.55 -2.23
CA ALA A 202 18.26 0.88 -2.85
C ALA A 202 18.45 1.25 -4.34
N CYS A 203 17.35 1.52 -5.05
CA CYS A 203 17.39 1.87 -6.48
C CYS A 203 17.74 3.35 -6.73
N CYS A 204 16.99 4.29 -6.15
CA CYS A 204 17.06 5.71 -6.54
C CYS A 204 17.75 6.63 -5.53
N GLY A 205 18.08 6.12 -4.34
CA GLY A 205 18.67 6.94 -3.28
C GLY A 205 17.69 7.90 -2.59
N LEU A 206 16.37 7.76 -2.77
CA LEU A 206 15.39 8.50 -1.96
C LEU A 206 15.67 8.24 -0.47
N GLN A 207 15.92 9.31 0.29
CA GLN A 207 16.13 9.27 1.73
C GLN A 207 14.94 9.88 2.46
N SER A 208 14.48 9.19 3.52
CA SER A 208 13.48 9.74 4.42
C SER A 208 13.57 9.06 5.78
N LYS A 209 13.28 9.82 6.85
CA LYS A 209 13.12 9.26 8.21
C LYS A 209 11.83 8.45 8.34
N TYR A 210 10.88 8.65 7.44
CA TYR A 210 9.56 8.02 7.48
C TYR A 210 9.55 6.75 6.65
N LYS A 211 9.31 5.60 7.30
CA LYS A 211 9.25 4.28 6.65
C LYS A 211 8.10 4.17 5.63
N ILE A 212 7.04 4.96 5.77
CA ILE A 212 5.84 4.97 4.89
C ILE A 212 6.15 5.28 3.41
N HIS A 213 7.27 5.94 3.13
CA HIS A 213 7.73 6.24 1.78
C HIS A 213 8.32 5.02 1.06
N PHE A 214 8.50 3.92 1.79
CA PHE A 214 9.23 2.74 1.36
C PHE A 214 8.37 1.48 1.45
N GLN A 215 8.75 0.48 0.68
CA GLN A 215 8.15 -0.84 0.66
C GLN A 215 9.27 -1.89 0.67
N ILE A 216 9.01 -3.00 1.36
CA ILE A 216 9.86 -4.18 1.30
C ILE A 216 9.52 -4.92 0.00
N ASP A 217 10.52 -5.07 -0.86
CA ASP A 217 10.44 -5.75 -2.15
C ASP A 217 11.34 -6.99 -2.15
N HIS A 218 10.95 -8.02 -2.93
CA HIS A 218 11.78 -9.19 -3.13
C HIS A 218 12.72 -9.00 -4.34
N ILE A 219 14.03 -9.21 -4.17
CA ILE A 219 15.01 -9.20 -5.26
C ILE A 219 14.60 -10.21 -6.34
N VAL A 220 14.45 -11.47 -5.97
CA VAL A 220 13.76 -12.50 -6.76
C VAL A 220 12.31 -12.54 -6.29
N PRO A 221 11.33 -12.17 -7.13
CA PRO A 221 9.92 -12.21 -6.76
C PRO A 221 9.47 -13.60 -6.34
N LEU A 222 8.48 -13.65 -5.45
CA LEU A 222 7.88 -14.91 -5.00
C LEU A 222 7.31 -15.74 -6.16
N SER A 223 6.73 -15.08 -7.16
CA SER A 223 6.24 -15.71 -8.41
C SER A 223 7.33 -16.38 -9.24
N LYS A 224 8.60 -16.03 -9.01
CA LYS A 224 9.78 -16.61 -9.65
C LYS A 224 10.59 -17.51 -8.70
N GLY A 225 9.99 -17.92 -7.58
CA GLY A 225 10.59 -18.84 -6.61
C GLY A 225 11.50 -18.19 -5.58
N GLY A 226 11.53 -16.86 -5.49
CA GLY A 226 12.26 -16.17 -4.43
C GLY A 226 11.60 -16.33 -3.07
N LEU A 227 12.38 -16.33 -2.00
CA LEU A 227 11.88 -16.54 -0.63
C LEU A 227 11.75 -15.21 0.13
N SER A 228 10.81 -15.13 1.06
CA SER A 228 10.65 -14.05 2.04
C SER A 228 11.72 -14.14 3.14
N LYS A 229 12.99 -13.94 2.77
CA LYS A 229 14.16 -13.93 3.65
C LYS A 229 14.93 -12.63 3.50
N ILE A 230 15.56 -12.15 4.58
CA ILE A 230 16.30 -10.87 4.61
C ILE A 230 17.23 -10.69 3.41
N ASP A 231 17.97 -11.73 3.02
CA ASP A 231 18.93 -11.65 1.89
C ASP A 231 18.28 -11.48 0.52
N ASN A 232 17.02 -11.88 0.37
CA ASN A 232 16.22 -11.69 -0.85
C ASN A 232 15.28 -10.48 -0.74
N LEU A 233 15.34 -9.70 0.34
CA LEU A 233 14.50 -8.52 0.54
C LEU A 233 15.32 -7.23 0.45
N GLN A 234 14.74 -6.20 -0.18
CA GLN A 234 15.33 -4.87 -0.36
C GLN A 234 14.33 -3.77 -0.06
N ILE A 235 14.81 -2.56 0.25
CA ILE A 235 13.95 -1.38 0.42
C ILE A 235 13.88 -0.56 -0.86
N LEU A 236 12.66 -0.40 -1.39
CA LEU A 236 12.37 0.47 -2.54
C LEU A 236 11.35 1.54 -2.17
N CYS A 237 11.44 2.70 -2.81
CA CYS A 237 10.32 3.65 -2.76
C CYS A 237 9.17 3.12 -3.63
N ARG A 238 7.95 3.62 -3.38
CA ARG A 238 6.73 3.18 -4.12
C ARG A 238 6.91 3.24 -5.64
N THR A 239 7.56 4.28 -6.16
CA THR A 239 7.83 4.43 -7.59
C THR A 239 8.77 3.36 -8.12
N CYS A 240 9.89 3.10 -7.44
CA CYS A 240 10.85 2.08 -7.87
C CYS A 240 10.25 0.67 -7.77
N ASN A 241 9.52 0.39 -6.68
CA ASN A 241 8.86 -0.90 -6.50
C ASN A 241 7.83 -1.18 -7.60
N ALA A 242 6.97 -0.20 -7.91
CA ALA A 242 5.96 -0.33 -8.97
C ALA A 242 6.57 -0.56 -10.36
N ILE A 243 7.73 0.04 -10.66
CA ILE A 243 8.41 -0.12 -11.95
C ILE A 243 9.15 -1.46 -12.01
N LYS A 244 9.77 -1.89 -10.90
CA LYS A 244 10.39 -3.22 -10.83
C LYS A 244 9.36 -4.33 -11.03
N SER A 245 8.19 -4.22 -10.43
CA SER A 245 7.11 -5.21 -10.58
C SER A 245 7.63 -6.62 -10.26
N ASP A 246 7.48 -7.55 -11.19
CA ASP A 246 7.91 -8.94 -11.11
C ASP A 246 9.29 -9.18 -11.76
N GLN A 247 10.07 -8.13 -12.01
CA GLN A 247 11.45 -8.28 -12.48
C GLN A 247 12.37 -8.73 -11.35
N THR A 248 13.35 -9.57 -11.70
CA THR A 248 14.40 -10.02 -10.77
C THR A 248 15.56 -9.03 -10.83
N ILE A 249 15.60 -8.06 -9.91
CA ILE A 249 16.61 -7.00 -9.90
C ILE A 249 17.15 -6.81 -8.49
N ASN A 250 18.47 -6.87 -8.36
CA ASN A 250 19.16 -6.67 -7.08
C ASN A 250 19.78 -5.26 -7.02
N PHE A 251 19.07 -4.31 -6.41
CA PHE A 251 19.61 -2.96 -6.20
C PHE A 251 20.50 -2.84 -4.95
N GLN A 252 20.81 -3.94 -4.27
CA GLN A 252 21.78 -3.95 -3.16
C GLN A 252 23.20 -4.30 -3.63
N GLY A 253 23.33 -4.95 -4.79
CA GLY A 253 24.62 -5.23 -5.43
C GLY A 253 25.00 -4.15 -6.44
N HIS A 254 26.29 -4.00 -6.70
CA HIS A 254 26.84 -3.09 -7.72
C HIS A 254 27.12 -3.80 -9.04
N GLU A 255 27.14 -5.12 -9.04
CA GLU A 255 27.44 -5.94 -10.21
C GLU A 255 26.16 -6.61 -10.72
N PHE A 256 26.00 -6.62 -12.03
CA PHE A 256 24.94 -7.38 -12.68
C PHE A 256 25.15 -8.87 -12.41
N GLN A 257 24.25 -9.48 -11.65
CA GLN A 257 24.25 -10.93 -11.46
C GLN A 257 23.37 -11.57 -12.52
N ASP A 258 23.97 -12.48 -13.28
CA ASP A 258 23.43 -13.13 -14.47
C ASP A 258 22.26 -14.07 -14.13
N TYR A 259 21.15 -13.53 -13.64
CA TYR A 259 19.94 -14.28 -13.35
C TYR A 259 19.18 -14.52 -14.65
N LYS A 260 19.56 -15.59 -15.36
CA LYS A 260 18.83 -16.29 -16.43
C LYS A 260 17.71 -15.49 -17.15
N THR A 261 18.04 -15.14 -18.39
CA THR A 261 17.16 -14.91 -19.56
C THR A 261 16.35 -13.61 -19.67
N SER A 262 16.89 -12.74 -20.55
CA SER A 262 16.28 -12.26 -21.80
C SER A 262 15.31 -11.08 -21.79
N SER A 263 15.67 -10.11 -22.65
CA SER A 263 14.76 -9.30 -23.48
C SER A 263 14.10 -8.07 -22.84
N SER A 264 14.92 -7.10 -22.43
CA SER A 264 15.01 -5.79 -23.10
C SER A 264 15.87 -4.86 -22.26
N SER A 265 17.12 -4.61 -22.68
CA SER A 265 17.91 -3.49 -22.15
C SER A 265 17.37 -2.18 -22.75
N GLU A 266 16.07 -1.96 -22.63
CA GLU A 266 15.47 -0.68 -22.98
C GLU A 266 15.85 0.31 -21.89
N PHE A 267 16.46 1.42 -22.31
CA PHE A 267 16.72 2.54 -21.42
C PHE A 267 15.37 3.19 -21.09
N LEU A 268 14.69 2.62 -20.09
CA LEU A 268 13.33 2.97 -19.70
C LEU A 268 13.15 4.49 -19.62
N ASP A 269 12.03 4.96 -20.16
CA ASP A 269 11.67 6.37 -20.14
C ASP A 269 10.90 6.69 -18.86
N PHE A 270 11.56 7.36 -17.93
CA PHE A 270 10.95 7.80 -16.69
C PHE A 270 10.44 9.23 -16.88
N ALA A 271 9.33 9.57 -16.23
CA ALA A 271 8.87 10.94 -16.19
C ALA A 271 9.93 11.80 -15.47
N PRO A 272 10.47 12.85 -16.12
CA PRO A 272 11.39 13.77 -15.48
C PRO A 272 10.69 14.60 -14.38
N PRO A 273 11.44 15.20 -13.45
CA PRO A 273 10.91 16.17 -12.50
C PRO A 273 10.08 17.25 -13.21
N GLN A 274 8.99 17.70 -12.58
CA GLN A 274 8.08 18.73 -13.09
C GLN A 274 7.87 19.81 -12.04
N ASP A 275 7.37 20.97 -12.46
CA ASP A 275 7.01 22.09 -11.60
C ASP A 275 8.19 22.53 -10.69
N GLU A 276 7.92 22.76 -9.40
CA GLU A 276 8.91 23.20 -8.42
C GLU A 276 10.07 22.20 -8.27
N LYS A 277 9.84 20.91 -8.55
CA LYS A 277 10.87 19.85 -8.45
C LYS A 277 11.98 19.99 -9.49
N VAL A 278 11.73 20.69 -10.59
CA VAL A 278 12.75 20.98 -11.62
C VAL A 278 13.94 21.75 -11.02
N ARG A 279 13.71 22.53 -9.96
CA ARG A 279 14.75 23.33 -9.30
C ARG A 279 15.57 22.56 -8.27
N ASP A 280 15.16 21.33 -7.92
CA ASP A 280 15.85 20.51 -6.93
C ASP A 280 16.80 19.51 -7.60
N ASN A 281 18.11 19.71 -7.44
CA ASN A 281 19.13 18.79 -7.94
C ASN A 281 18.98 17.37 -7.38
N LYS A 282 18.40 17.18 -6.19
CA LYS A 282 18.16 15.84 -5.64
C LYS A 282 17.11 15.08 -6.44
N GLU A 283 16.12 15.77 -7.00
CA GLU A 283 15.10 15.13 -7.85
C GLU A 283 15.71 14.67 -9.18
N TRP A 284 16.62 15.45 -9.76
CA TRP A 284 17.40 15.07 -10.93
C TRP A 284 18.39 13.94 -10.66
N GLU A 285 19.05 13.93 -9.49
CA GLU A 285 19.91 12.82 -9.07
C GLU A 285 19.10 11.52 -8.98
N ARG A 286 17.95 11.57 -8.30
CA ARG A 286 17.03 10.41 -8.18
C ARG A 286 16.53 9.94 -9.54
N TYR A 287 16.22 10.88 -10.43
CA TYR A 287 15.81 10.59 -11.80
C TYR A 287 16.89 9.81 -12.54
N LEU A 288 18.13 10.30 -12.57
CA LEU A 288 19.24 9.62 -13.22
C LEU A 288 19.56 8.26 -12.60
N ARG A 289 19.62 8.19 -11.26
CA ARG A 289 19.86 6.92 -10.54
C ARG A 289 18.84 5.87 -10.95
N ARG A 290 17.54 6.21 -11.05
CA ARG A 290 16.52 5.27 -11.54
C ARG A 290 16.84 4.78 -12.94
N ARG A 291 17.04 5.69 -13.90
CA ARG A 291 17.27 5.30 -15.30
C ARG A 291 18.46 4.36 -15.45
N ILE A 292 19.57 4.72 -14.84
CA ILE A 292 20.82 3.99 -14.96
C ILE A 292 20.74 2.66 -14.20
N ASN A 293 20.27 2.66 -12.96
CA ASN A 293 20.22 1.43 -12.16
C ASN A 293 19.22 0.42 -12.74
N PHE A 294 18.11 0.86 -13.32
CA PHE A 294 17.21 -0.06 -14.04
C PHE A 294 17.84 -0.59 -15.33
N PHE A 295 18.58 0.24 -16.07
CA PHE A 295 19.27 -0.19 -17.29
C PHE A 295 20.34 -1.26 -17.00
N TYR A 296 21.15 -1.08 -15.96
CA TYR A 296 22.15 -2.07 -15.54
C TYR A 296 21.59 -3.19 -14.66
N GLN A 297 20.33 -3.08 -14.22
CA GLN A 297 19.66 -4.02 -13.31
C GLN A 297 20.45 -4.27 -12.01
N CYS A 298 21.12 -3.23 -11.51
CA CYS A 298 21.85 -3.22 -10.25
C CYS A 298 22.02 -1.78 -9.74
N SER A 299 22.62 -1.59 -8.56
CA SER A 299 23.02 -0.26 -8.08
C SER A 299 24.33 0.19 -8.74
N ALA A 300 24.26 0.45 -10.05
CA ALA A 300 25.42 0.76 -10.89
C ALA A 300 26.00 2.15 -10.64
N VAL A 301 25.19 3.12 -10.22
CA VAL A 301 25.64 4.50 -9.99
C VAL A 301 26.31 4.65 -8.62
N ASP A 302 27.59 4.99 -8.62
CA ASP A 302 28.32 5.42 -7.43
C ASP A 302 27.92 6.86 -7.07
N SER A 303 28.28 7.82 -7.91
CA SER A 303 28.09 9.24 -7.65
C SER A 303 27.61 10.01 -8.89
N ILE A 304 26.86 11.09 -8.65
CA ILE A 304 26.38 12.02 -9.68
C ILE A 304 26.73 13.43 -9.23
N ASN A 305 27.38 14.18 -10.12
CA ASN A 305 27.65 15.61 -9.95
C ASN A 305 26.87 16.39 -11.02
N ILE A 306 25.90 17.19 -10.55
CA ILE A 306 25.01 18.01 -11.37
C ILE A 306 25.54 19.44 -11.37
N ASN A 307 26.12 19.86 -12.50
CA ASN A 307 26.50 21.25 -12.76
C ASN A 307 25.51 21.93 -13.72
N LEU A 308 25.68 23.24 -13.95
CA LEU A 308 24.83 24.01 -14.86
C LEU A 308 24.84 23.47 -16.30
N GLU A 309 26.00 23.11 -16.83
CA GLU A 309 26.13 22.72 -18.24
C GLU A 309 26.51 21.26 -18.47
N LYS A 310 27.23 20.65 -17.53
CA LYS A 310 27.79 19.30 -17.70
C LYS A 310 27.60 18.46 -16.45
N TRP A 311 26.88 17.37 -16.60
CA TRP A 311 26.68 16.42 -15.50
C TRP A 311 27.68 15.28 -15.61
N HIS A 312 28.19 14.83 -14.47
CA HIS A 312 29.16 13.75 -14.39
C HIS A 312 28.56 12.61 -13.57
N VAL A 313 28.49 11.43 -14.17
CA VAL A 313 28.07 10.19 -13.50
C VAL A 313 29.28 9.27 -13.39
N LEU A 314 29.55 8.79 -12.19
CA LEU A 314 30.52 7.73 -11.94
C LEU A 314 29.75 6.45 -11.65
N LEU A 315 30.06 5.39 -12.40
CA LEU A 315 29.56 4.05 -12.17
C LEU A 315 30.55 3.28 -11.28
N TYR A 316 30.02 2.37 -10.47
CA TYR A 316 30.83 1.38 -9.77
C TYR A 316 31.65 0.53 -10.77
N PRO A 317 32.75 -0.09 -10.30
CA PRO A 317 33.49 -1.14 -11.01
C PRO A 317 32.58 -2.14 -11.74
N ALA A 318 33.10 -2.75 -12.80
CA ALA A 318 32.40 -3.73 -13.66
C ALA A 318 31.18 -3.24 -14.48
N ASN A 319 30.72 -1.99 -14.32
CA ASN A 319 29.62 -1.43 -15.11
C ASN A 319 30.16 -0.63 -16.31
N ASN A 320 30.04 -1.18 -17.53
CA ASN A 320 30.62 -0.57 -18.73
C ASN A 320 29.88 0.71 -19.16
N PRO A 321 30.49 1.91 -19.06
CA PRO A 321 29.82 3.17 -19.42
C PRO A 321 29.49 3.30 -20.91
N HIS A 322 30.11 2.49 -21.77
CA HIS A 322 29.86 2.52 -23.22
C HIS A 322 28.44 2.08 -23.57
N TRP A 323 27.79 1.25 -22.76
CA TRP A 323 26.44 0.76 -23.01
C TRP A 323 25.39 1.87 -22.96
N LEU A 324 25.63 2.94 -22.20
CA LEU A 324 24.72 4.08 -22.12
C LEU A 324 24.87 5.07 -23.29
N ARG A 325 26.00 5.04 -24.02
CA ARG A 325 26.32 6.05 -25.05
C ARG A 325 25.20 6.27 -26.07
N PRO A 326 24.56 5.23 -26.65
CA PRO A 326 23.48 5.43 -27.63
C PRO A 326 22.26 6.16 -27.07
N HIS A 327 22.11 6.22 -25.73
CA HIS A 327 20.95 6.79 -25.07
C HIS A 327 21.17 8.21 -24.53
N LEU A 328 22.43 8.68 -24.45
CA LEU A 328 22.77 9.95 -23.80
C LEU A 328 22.21 11.17 -24.53
N GLU A 329 22.22 11.18 -25.85
CA GLU A 329 21.69 12.31 -26.64
C GLU A 329 20.19 12.51 -26.36
N ASN A 330 19.42 11.43 -26.37
CA ASN A 330 18.00 11.48 -26.07
C ASN A 330 17.74 11.87 -24.60
N LEU A 331 18.53 11.34 -23.67
CA LEU A 331 18.44 11.68 -22.24
C LEU A 331 18.68 13.17 -21.99
N VAL A 332 19.73 13.75 -22.60
CA VAL A 332 20.02 15.20 -22.51
C VAL A 332 18.86 16.01 -23.08
N ARG A 333 18.33 15.62 -24.24
CA ARG A 333 17.16 16.28 -24.85
C ARG A 333 15.96 16.29 -23.90
N GLN A 334 15.60 15.14 -23.34
CA GLN A 334 14.46 15.01 -22.41
C GLN A 334 14.63 15.85 -21.14
N ILE A 335 15.84 15.89 -20.57
CA ILE A 335 16.13 16.72 -19.38
C ILE A 335 15.99 18.21 -19.69
N ARG A 336 16.44 18.66 -20.88
CA ARG A 336 16.29 20.05 -21.32
C ARG A 336 14.84 20.43 -21.58
N GLU A 337 14.08 19.55 -22.22
CA GLU A 337 12.63 19.75 -22.49
C GLU A 337 11.82 19.83 -21.19
N ALA A 338 12.24 19.10 -20.16
CA ALA A 338 11.60 19.11 -18.84
C ALA A 338 12.04 20.28 -17.93
N GLY A 339 12.85 21.22 -18.42
CA GLY A 339 13.12 22.50 -17.75
C GLY A 339 14.56 22.75 -17.31
N PHE A 340 15.48 21.78 -17.44
CA PHE A 340 16.91 22.01 -17.17
C PHE A 340 17.63 22.45 -18.46
N HIS A 341 17.30 23.63 -18.96
CA HIS A 341 17.65 24.08 -20.31
C HIS A 341 19.16 24.24 -20.58
N THR A 342 19.96 24.49 -19.53
CA THR A 342 21.39 24.77 -19.62
C THR A 342 22.25 23.52 -19.82
N LEU A 343 21.70 22.31 -19.60
CA LEU A 343 22.45 21.07 -19.78
C LEU A 343 22.89 20.89 -21.24
N THR A 344 24.18 20.66 -21.44
CA THR A 344 24.78 20.40 -22.76
C THR A 344 25.25 18.96 -22.92
N ALA A 345 25.71 18.32 -21.84
CA ALA A 345 26.23 16.95 -21.91
C ALA A 345 26.14 16.22 -20.56
N ILE A 346 26.01 14.90 -20.63
CA ILE A 346 26.20 13.98 -19.51
C ILE A 346 27.43 13.14 -19.81
N LYS A 347 28.46 13.21 -18.96
CA LYS A 347 29.66 12.38 -19.02
C LYS A 347 29.49 11.20 -18.06
N ILE A 348 29.73 9.98 -18.55
CA ILE A 348 29.64 8.76 -17.74
C ILE A 348 30.97 8.04 -17.76
N ASN A 349 31.50 7.78 -16.57
CA ASN A 349 32.79 7.12 -16.36
C ASN A 349 32.62 5.92 -15.42
N SER A 350 33.60 5.01 -15.43
CA SER A 350 33.77 3.94 -14.44
C SER A 350 35.26 3.77 -14.19
N SER A 351 35.67 3.46 -12.96
CA SER A 351 37.08 3.37 -12.56
C SER A 351 37.89 2.38 -13.39
N ASP A 352 37.24 1.32 -13.88
CA ASP A 352 37.92 0.21 -14.56
C ASP A 352 38.00 0.40 -16.08
N TYR A 353 37.33 1.42 -16.60
CA TYR A 353 37.27 1.73 -18.02
C TYR A 353 37.97 3.06 -18.29
N GLN A 354 39.20 3.00 -18.81
CA GLN A 354 39.95 4.20 -19.16
C GLN A 354 39.19 5.05 -20.20
N LEU A 355 39.18 6.37 -19.95
CA LEU A 355 38.52 7.41 -20.75
C LEU A 355 38.87 7.28 -22.24
N GLY A 356 37.89 6.90 -23.06
CA GLY A 356 37.89 7.23 -24.49
C GLY A 356 37.68 8.73 -24.69
N PRO A 357 38.06 9.31 -25.86
CA PRO A 357 38.09 10.75 -26.06
C PRO A 357 36.72 11.39 -25.85
N GLU A 358 36.71 12.58 -25.28
CA GLU A 358 35.50 13.35 -25.00
C GLU A 358 34.67 13.53 -26.28
N TYR A 359 33.47 12.94 -26.30
CA TYR A 359 32.52 13.23 -27.36
C TYR A 359 31.94 14.62 -27.10
N SER A 360 32.38 15.60 -27.90
CA SER A 360 31.80 16.93 -27.95
C SER A 360 30.70 16.93 -29.00
N ILE A 361 29.50 17.40 -28.65
CA ILE A 361 28.42 17.63 -29.61
C ILE A 361 28.89 18.73 -30.57
N PRO A 362 28.92 18.50 -31.90
CA PRO A 362 29.25 19.55 -32.85
C PRO A 362 28.14 20.61 -32.86
N HIS A 363 28.52 21.88 -32.74
CA HIS A 363 27.64 22.99 -33.12
C HIS A 363 27.45 23.01 -34.65
N SER A 364 26.19 23.25 -35.07
CA SER A 364 25.67 23.23 -36.46
C SER A 364 26.44 24.11 -37.46
N PRO A 365 26.38 23.88 -38.81
CA PRO A 365 25.24 24.38 -39.61
C PRO A 365 24.90 23.64 -40.95
N THR A 366 23.68 23.90 -41.44
CA THR A 366 23.15 23.87 -42.84
C THR A 366 23.58 22.81 -43.88
N ALA A 367 22.55 22.11 -44.39
CA ALA A 367 22.30 21.53 -45.72
C ALA A 367 23.43 21.48 -46.78
N VAL A 368 23.60 20.30 -47.40
CA VAL A 368 23.53 20.08 -48.87
C VAL A 368 23.42 18.57 -49.14
N SER A 369 22.57 18.26 -50.11
CA SER A 369 22.18 16.99 -50.72
C SER A 369 23.31 16.26 -51.47
N ASN A 370 23.32 14.91 -51.44
CA ASN A 370 23.02 14.12 -52.64
C ASN A 370 22.96 12.60 -52.40
N SER A 371 22.01 12.04 -53.14
CA SER A 371 21.60 10.67 -53.41
C SER A 371 22.67 9.73 -54.00
N ALA A 372 22.63 8.46 -53.58
CA ALA A 372 22.69 7.32 -54.49
C ALA A 372 22.02 6.10 -53.82
N ALA A 373 20.86 5.72 -54.35
CA ALA A 373 20.07 4.57 -53.95
C ALA A 373 20.46 3.34 -54.79
N LEU A 374 20.30 2.13 -54.24
CA LEU A 374 19.97 0.93 -55.02
C LEU A 374 19.17 -0.06 -54.16
N SER A 375 18.00 -0.39 -54.72
CA SER A 375 16.80 -1.01 -54.16
C SER A 375 16.83 -2.55 -54.09
N ILE A 376 15.79 -3.10 -53.43
CA ILE A 376 14.97 -4.32 -53.72
C ILE A 376 14.47 -4.85 -52.33
N ASN A 377 13.20 -5.07 -51.98
CA ASN A 377 11.92 -5.15 -52.69
C ASN A 377 10.73 -4.83 -51.75
N GLN A 378 9.59 -4.50 -52.36
CA GLN A 378 8.36 -3.94 -51.83
C GLN A 378 7.39 -4.96 -51.19
N PHE A 379 6.73 -4.56 -50.09
CA PHE A 379 5.37 -4.96 -49.67
C PHE A 379 4.59 -3.68 -49.29
N PRO A 380 3.24 -3.67 -49.39
CA PRO A 380 2.43 -2.46 -49.65
C PRO A 380 2.27 -1.50 -48.45
N PRO A 381 1.83 -0.25 -48.67
CA PRO A 381 1.95 0.83 -47.71
C PRO A 381 0.84 0.79 -46.66
N GLN A 382 1.20 0.80 -45.37
CA GLN A 382 0.30 1.28 -44.33
C GLN A 382 0.75 2.64 -43.82
N ALA A 383 -0.23 3.52 -43.74
CA ALA A 383 -0.10 4.94 -43.56
C ALA A 383 0.30 5.34 -42.13
N LYS A 384 1.18 6.34 -42.06
CA LYS A 384 1.32 7.39 -41.03
C LYS A 384 0.82 7.08 -39.62
N THR A 385 1.77 6.91 -38.69
CA THR A 385 1.56 7.23 -37.26
C THR A 385 2.80 7.92 -36.70
N SER A 386 3.02 9.16 -37.15
CA SER A 386 3.68 10.19 -36.34
C SER A 386 2.69 10.62 -35.25
N ALA A 387 2.72 9.96 -34.08
CA ALA A 387 2.19 10.42 -32.78
C ALA A 387 2.11 9.23 -31.80
N ILE A 388 3.24 8.75 -31.28
CA ILE A 388 3.23 7.82 -30.12
C ILE A 388 4.37 8.22 -29.17
N VAL A 389 4.39 9.50 -28.76
CA VAL A 389 5.09 9.99 -27.57
C VAL A 389 4.25 11.14 -27.02
N GLU A 390 3.04 10.81 -26.56
CA GLU A 390 2.18 11.58 -25.65
C GLU A 390 0.80 10.92 -25.60
N SER A 391 0.70 9.82 -24.84
CA SER A 391 -0.51 9.40 -24.15
C SER A 391 -0.21 8.10 -23.40
N LYS A 392 0.03 8.20 -22.09
CA LYS A 392 -0.52 7.15 -21.22
C LYS A 392 -2.03 7.29 -21.35
N ILE A 393 -2.57 6.46 -22.23
CA ILE A 393 -3.98 6.13 -22.34
C ILE A 393 -4.53 6.03 -20.92
N ILE A 394 -5.43 6.96 -20.58
CA ILE A 394 -6.56 6.65 -19.71
C ILE A 394 -7.08 5.33 -20.28
N LYS A 395 -6.80 4.19 -19.66
CA LYS A 395 -7.55 2.97 -19.98
C LYS A 395 -8.99 3.41 -19.79
N LYS A 396 -9.72 3.58 -20.89
CA LYS A 396 -11.16 3.82 -20.82
C LYS A 396 -11.68 2.51 -20.27
N GLU A 397 -11.92 2.54 -18.97
CA GLU A 397 -12.33 1.42 -18.13
C GLU A 397 -13.52 0.64 -18.72
N LEU A 398 -14.27 1.32 -19.59
CA LEU A 398 -15.50 0.88 -20.20
C LEU A 398 -15.36 0.54 -21.71
N GLU A 399 -14.19 0.68 -22.33
CA GLU A 399 -13.98 0.37 -23.77
C GLU A 399 -14.19 -1.11 -24.11
N PHE A 400 -14.01 -1.99 -23.12
CA PHE A 400 -14.21 -3.43 -23.28
C PHE A 400 -15.66 -3.87 -23.04
N ILE A 401 -16.54 -2.96 -22.59
CA ILE A 401 -17.96 -3.26 -22.39
C ILE A 401 -18.70 -2.97 -23.71
N PRO A 402 -19.50 -3.91 -24.23
CA PRO A 402 -20.22 -3.72 -25.48
C PRO A 402 -21.04 -2.42 -25.50
N ASP A 403 -20.89 -1.64 -26.56
CA ASP A 403 -21.72 -0.47 -26.81
C ASP A 403 -23.20 -0.87 -26.83
N GLY A 404 -24.03 -0.09 -26.14
CA GLY A 404 -25.43 -0.42 -25.96
C GLY A 404 -25.76 -1.07 -24.61
N THR A 405 -24.77 -1.49 -23.83
CA THR A 405 -24.95 -2.05 -22.47
C THR A 405 -25.70 -1.06 -21.58
N LEU A 406 -26.82 -1.51 -20.99
CA LEU A 406 -27.56 -0.72 -20.01
C LEU A 406 -26.89 -0.87 -18.64
N CYS A 407 -26.84 0.22 -17.88
CA CYS A 407 -26.20 0.29 -16.58
C CYS A 407 -27.15 0.91 -15.56
N HIS A 408 -27.20 0.41 -14.34
CA HIS A 408 -27.91 1.11 -13.28
C HIS A 408 -27.23 1.04 -11.91
N PHE A 409 -27.47 2.05 -11.09
CA PHE A 409 -26.95 2.18 -9.74
C PHE A 409 -28.07 2.70 -8.81
N ARG A 410 -28.34 1.98 -7.71
CA ARG A 410 -29.32 2.41 -6.70
C ARG A 410 -28.60 3.02 -5.51
N TYR A 411 -28.90 4.29 -5.21
CA TYR A 411 -28.31 4.99 -4.07
C TYR A 411 -29.38 5.80 -3.33
N LYS A 412 -29.43 5.67 -2.00
CA LYS A 412 -30.43 6.31 -1.11
C LYS A 412 -31.87 6.19 -1.65
N GLY A 413 -32.24 5.00 -2.10
CA GLY A 413 -33.57 4.69 -2.65
C GLY A 413 -33.82 5.16 -4.09
N LYS A 414 -32.95 5.99 -4.67
CA LYS A 414 -33.07 6.50 -6.04
C LYS A 414 -32.32 5.62 -7.05
N LEU A 415 -32.97 5.33 -8.17
CA LEU A 415 -32.35 4.59 -9.29
C LEU A 415 -31.71 5.59 -10.26
N HIS A 416 -30.44 5.35 -10.59
CA HIS A 416 -29.70 6.08 -11.59
C HIS A 416 -29.39 5.13 -12.74
N GLU A 417 -29.90 5.44 -13.92
CA GLU A 417 -29.73 4.63 -15.12
C GLU A 417 -28.72 5.30 -16.05
N GLY A 418 -27.99 4.49 -16.81
CA GLY A 418 -27.03 4.95 -17.79
C GLY A 418 -26.85 3.92 -18.89
N LYS A 419 -26.14 4.31 -19.95
CA LYS A 419 -25.87 3.45 -21.10
C LYS A 419 -24.43 3.61 -21.56
N ILE A 420 -23.77 2.50 -21.89
CA ILE A 420 -22.46 2.52 -22.52
C ILE A 420 -22.61 2.95 -23.98
N SER A 421 -21.87 4.00 -24.36
CA SER A 421 -21.77 4.46 -25.75
C SER A 421 -20.36 4.98 -26.00
N LYS A 422 -19.72 4.50 -27.08
CA LYS A 422 -18.35 4.84 -27.49
C LYS A 422 -17.34 4.65 -26.35
N GLY A 423 -17.51 3.57 -25.57
CA GLY A 423 -16.62 3.25 -24.43
C GLY A 423 -16.73 4.23 -23.25
N GLN A 424 -17.86 4.93 -23.11
CA GLN A 424 -18.16 5.80 -21.98
C GLN A 424 -19.55 5.50 -21.41
N LEU A 425 -19.71 5.66 -20.09
CA LEU A 425 -21.00 5.58 -19.43
C LEU A 425 -21.70 6.93 -19.49
N VAL A 426 -22.83 6.98 -20.19
CA VAL A 426 -23.68 8.16 -20.29
C VAL A 426 -24.81 8.05 -19.28
N VAL A 427 -24.83 8.94 -18.29
CA VAL A 427 -25.87 9.02 -17.27
C VAL A 427 -26.71 10.28 -17.50
N PRO A 428 -28.04 10.19 -17.73
CA PRO A 428 -28.88 11.34 -17.99
C PRO A 428 -28.77 12.38 -16.87
N ARG A 429 -28.64 13.66 -17.27
CA ARG A 429 -28.49 14.83 -16.37
C ARG A 429 -27.22 14.83 -15.49
N LYS A 430 -26.32 13.86 -15.65
CA LYS A 430 -25.06 13.77 -14.89
C LYS A 430 -23.82 13.86 -15.77
N GLY A 431 -23.89 13.43 -17.02
CA GLY A 431 -22.82 13.59 -18.00
C GLY A 431 -22.28 12.26 -18.54
N GLN A 432 -21.11 12.33 -19.14
CA GLN A 432 -20.42 11.18 -19.74
C GLN A 432 -19.16 10.89 -18.91
N PHE A 433 -18.92 9.61 -18.62
CA PHE A 433 -17.85 9.19 -17.73
C PHE A 433 -17.01 8.10 -18.37
N SER A 434 -15.69 8.20 -18.23
CA SER A 434 -14.74 7.19 -18.71
C SER A 434 -14.56 6.00 -17.75
N SER A 435 -15.20 6.03 -16.58
CA SER A 435 -15.16 4.98 -15.57
C SER A 435 -16.42 4.94 -14.70
N PHE A 436 -16.71 3.76 -14.11
CA PHE A 436 -17.82 3.62 -13.16
C PHE A 436 -17.57 4.43 -11.89
N SER A 437 -16.32 4.50 -11.43
CA SER A 437 -15.95 5.22 -10.20
C SER A 437 -16.18 6.73 -10.33
N THR A 438 -15.88 7.32 -11.49
CA THR A 438 -16.16 8.76 -11.74
C THR A 438 -17.67 9.02 -11.82
N ALA A 439 -18.44 8.10 -12.43
CA ALA A 439 -19.90 8.19 -12.48
C ALA A 439 -20.53 8.07 -11.08
N SER A 440 -20.07 7.13 -10.25
CA SER A 440 -20.51 7.00 -8.85
C SER A 440 -20.19 8.26 -8.04
N LYS A 441 -18.97 8.81 -8.15
CA LYS A 441 -18.59 10.07 -7.49
C LYS A 441 -19.50 11.23 -7.86
N ALA A 442 -19.88 11.37 -9.14
CA ALA A 442 -20.81 12.41 -9.60
C ALA A 442 -22.26 12.24 -9.08
N ILE A 443 -22.62 11.03 -8.65
CA ILE A 443 -23.93 10.72 -8.07
C ILE A 443 -23.91 10.91 -6.54
N VAL A 444 -22.87 10.44 -5.85
CA VAL A 444 -22.82 10.39 -4.38
C VAL A 444 -22.11 11.58 -3.71
N GLY A 445 -21.26 12.31 -4.44
CA GLY A 445 -20.49 13.46 -3.95
C GLY A 445 -19.09 13.15 -3.40
N TYR A 446 -18.77 11.88 -3.14
CA TYR A 446 -17.46 11.43 -2.63
C TYR A 446 -16.93 10.22 -3.42
N SER A 447 -15.64 9.91 -3.27
CA SER A 447 -14.99 8.82 -4.01
C SER A 447 -15.42 7.44 -3.48
N ARG A 448 -15.70 6.49 -4.36
CA ARG A 448 -16.07 5.10 -4.02
C ARG A 448 -15.75 4.15 -5.18
N ASN A 449 -15.70 2.85 -4.90
CA ASN A 449 -15.43 1.84 -5.92
C ASN A 449 -16.65 1.61 -6.81
N GLY A 450 -16.67 2.26 -7.99
CA GLY A 450 -17.81 2.20 -8.91
C GLY A 450 -18.09 0.80 -9.47
N TRP A 451 -17.09 -0.09 -9.52
CA TRP A 451 -17.31 -1.48 -9.96
C TRP A 451 -18.28 -2.25 -9.05
N LEU A 452 -18.39 -1.85 -7.78
CA LEU A 452 -19.31 -2.47 -6.82
C LEU A 452 -20.70 -1.83 -6.82
N ASP A 453 -20.84 -0.64 -7.42
CA ASP A 453 -22.07 0.16 -7.40
C ASP A 453 -22.98 -0.12 -8.59
N TRP A 454 -22.38 -0.39 -9.77
CA TRP A 454 -23.12 -0.51 -11.02
C TRP A 454 -23.47 -1.95 -11.38
N GLN A 455 -24.68 -2.16 -11.88
CA GLN A 455 -25.12 -3.39 -12.55
C GLN A 455 -25.26 -3.15 -14.05
N LEU A 456 -24.94 -4.18 -14.83
CA LEU A 456 -24.85 -4.17 -16.29
C LEU A 456 -25.84 -5.17 -16.89
N GLN A 457 -26.48 -4.76 -17.97
CA GLN A 457 -27.26 -5.63 -18.85
C GLN A 457 -26.68 -5.52 -20.26
N LEU A 458 -26.02 -6.57 -20.71
CA LEU A 458 -25.37 -6.61 -22.02
C LEU A 458 -26.42 -6.63 -23.15
N PRO A 459 -26.10 -6.08 -24.34
CA PRO A 459 -26.98 -6.14 -25.49
C PRO A 459 -27.39 -7.59 -25.82
N GLY A 460 -28.69 -7.83 -26.00
CA GLY A 460 -29.23 -9.17 -26.29
C GLY A 460 -29.43 -10.07 -25.07
N THR A 461 -29.12 -9.60 -23.85
CA THR A 461 -29.38 -10.33 -22.60
C THR A 461 -30.51 -9.68 -21.79
N ASN A 462 -31.26 -10.51 -21.05
CA ASN A 462 -32.29 -10.04 -20.10
C ASN A 462 -31.85 -10.14 -18.64
N THR A 463 -30.57 -10.41 -18.39
CA THR A 463 -30.00 -10.61 -17.05
C THR A 463 -29.13 -9.43 -16.65
N TRP A 464 -29.30 -9.01 -15.39
CA TRP A 464 -28.44 -8.01 -14.77
C TRP A 464 -27.29 -8.68 -14.03
N ILE A 465 -26.07 -8.20 -14.26
CA ILE A 465 -24.84 -8.71 -13.64
C ILE A 465 -24.12 -7.54 -12.98
N LYS A 466 -23.50 -7.75 -11.82
CA LYS A 466 -22.70 -6.71 -11.19
C LYS A 466 -21.46 -6.41 -12.05
N ALA A 467 -21.08 -5.13 -12.18
CA ALA A 467 -19.95 -4.74 -13.03
C ALA A 467 -18.63 -5.41 -12.59
N ASP A 468 -18.39 -5.55 -11.28
CA ASP A 468 -17.22 -6.27 -10.74
C ASP A 468 -17.22 -7.76 -11.12
N ASP A 469 -18.38 -8.42 -11.10
CA ASP A 469 -18.50 -9.84 -11.46
C ASP A 469 -18.32 -10.04 -12.97
N TRP A 470 -18.85 -9.12 -13.78
CA TRP A 470 -18.63 -9.12 -15.23
C TRP A 470 -17.14 -8.98 -15.57
N ARG A 471 -16.42 -8.07 -14.90
CA ARG A 471 -14.98 -7.87 -15.11
C ARG A 471 -14.17 -9.14 -14.78
N LYS A 472 -14.47 -9.79 -13.65
CA LYS A 472 -13.80 -11.02 -13.23
C LYS A 472 -14.02 -12.16 -14.23
N ASN A 473 -15.23 -12.28 -14.78
CA ASN A 473 -15.53 -13.31 -15.78
C ASN A 473 -14.91 -12.99 -17.15
N ALA A 474 -14.79 -11.70 -17.52
CA ALA A 474 -14.14 -11.29 -18.75
C ALA A 474 -12.63 -11.56 -18.75
N GLU A 475 -11.95 -11.41 -17.61
CA GLU A 475 -10.53 -11.73 -17.44
C GLU A 475 -10.22 -13.23 -17.59
N VAL A 476 -11.17 -14.11 -17.26
CA VAL A 476 -11.06 -15.56 -17.45
C VAL A 476 -11.12 -15.94 -18.94
N ILE A 477 -11.99 -15.30 -19.73
CA ILE A 477 -12.16 -15.59 -21.17
C ILE A 477 -10.97 -15.10 -22.01
N SER A 478 -10.28 -14.02 -21.59
CA SER A 478 -9.06 -13.54 -22.25
C SER A 478 -7.84 -14.42 -22.02
N ASN A 479 -7.84 -15.28 -21.00
CA ASN A 479 -6.74 -16.19 -20.71
C ASN A 479 -6.87 -17.53 -21.45
N ASP A 480 -8.10 -17.99 -21.74
CA ASP A 480 -8.33 -19.22 -22.51
C ASP A 480 -8.13 -19.06 -24.03
N SER A 481 -8.18 -17.82 -24.55
CA SER A 481 -7.98 -17.54 -25.98
C SER A 481 -6.51 -17.41 -26.41
N ASN A 482 -5.56 -17.52 -25.46
CA ASN A 482 -4.12 -17.54 -25.72
C ASN A 482 -3.51 -18.96 -25.64
N GLN A 483 -4.33 -20.02 -25.61
CA GLN A 483 -3.87 -21.42 -25.62
C GLN A 483 -4.35 -22.25 -26.81
N ASN A 484 -4.87 -21.65 -27.89
CA ASN A 484 -5.17 -22.36 -29.14
C ASN A 484 -4.46 -21.75 -30.36
#